data_AF-A0A2V7K2W7-F1
#
_entry.id   AF-A0A2V7K2W7-F1
#
_cell.length_a   1.000
_cell.length_b   1.000
_cell.length_c   1.000
_cell.angle_alpha   90.00
_cell.angle_beta   90.00
_cell.angle_gamma   90.00
#
_symmetry.space_group_name_H-M   'P 1'
#
loop_
_entity.id
_entity.type
_entity.pdbx_description
1 polymer ?
#
loop_
_entity_poly.entity_id
_entity_poly.type
_entity_poly.pdbx_seq_one_letter_code
_entity_poly.pdbx_strand_id
1 'polypeptide(L)'
;MIVLQAVKDQLGRRSIYYSRTVGPYADQFGLTGSLEGQGFARKLHPQPLAERDSIKLLPVFGFVNLRRTEALAFGVYHADAAAHHRPRGWVDRPSEGILATYGLLYQSLSQALRTTKPEVANRALLLADSVFKNTSYGYIPPADR
;
A
#
# COMPACT_ATOMS: atom_id res chain seq x y z
N MET A 1 24.20 13.04 -2.05
CA MET A 1 22.98 13.29 -1.22
C MET A 1 23.15 12.64 0.14
N ILE A 2 22.75 13.33 1.22
CA ILE A 2 22.84 12.82 2.60
C ILE A 2 22.04 11.51 2.79
N VAL A 3 20.91 11.36 2.10
CA VAL A 3 20.02 10.18 2.19
C VAL A 3 20.73 8.89 1.74
N LEU A 4 21.38 8.90 0.58
CA LEU A 4 22.08 7.71 0.07
C LEU A 4 23.28 7.33 0.95
N GLN A 5 23.95 8.32 1.55
CA GLN A 5 25.03 8.06 2.50
C GLN A 5 24.49 7.40 3.77
N ALA A 6 23.39 7.90 4.32
CA ALA A 6 22.72 7.28 5.46
C ALA A 6 22.25 5.85 5.16
N VAL A 7 21.74 5.60 3.95
CA VAL A 7 21.41 4.23 3.50
C VAL A 7 22.66 3.36 3.51
N LYS A 8 23.75 3.81 2.86
CA LYS A 8 25.01 3.07 2.81
C LYS A 8 25.55 2.72 4.21
N ASP A 9 25.47 3.65 5.15
CA ASP A 9 26.04 3.49 6.49
C ASP A 9 25.21 2.56 7.40
N GLN A 10 23.93 2.41 7.11
CA GLN A 10 22.97 1.67 7.95
C GLN A 10 22.40 0.40 7.31
N LEU A 11 22.56 0.21 6.01
CA LEU A 11 22.06 -0.96 5.30
C LEU A 11 22.68 -2.25 5.87
N GLY A 12 21.84 -3.22 6.21
CA GLY A 12 22.26 -4.47 6.87
C GLY A 12 22.51 -4.35 8.37
N ARG A 13 22.64 -3.14 8.93
CA ARG A 13 22.77 -2.89 10.37
C ARG A 13 21.43 -2.57 11.03
N ARG A 14 20.58 -1.81 10.34
CA ARG A 14 19.24 -1.43 10.79
C ARG A 14 18.24 -1.56 9.65
N SER A 15 16.97 -1.80 10.00
CA SER A 15 15.91 -1.79 9.00
C SER A 15 15.63 -0.35 8.57
N ILE A 16 15.64 -0.11 7.25
CA ILE A 16 15.32 1.18 6.65
C ILE A 16 13.95 1.07 5.99
N TYR A 17 13.10 2.07 6.23
CA TYR A 17 11.76 2.12 5.69
C TYR A 17 11.55 3.43 4.92
N TYR A 18 10.94 3.33 3.75
CA TYR A 18 10.41 4.46 3.01
C TYR A 18 8.90 4.51 3.19
N SER A 19 8.37 5.70 3.47
CA SER A 19 6.92 5.89 3.38
C SER A 19 6.46 5.70 1.92
N ARG A 20 5.24 5.21 1.74
CA ARG A 20 4.59 5.18 0.43
C ARG A 20 4.12 6.56 -0.02
N THR A 21 3.85 7.47 0.92
CA THR A 21 3.28 8.80 0.63
C THR A 21 4.34 9.89 0.38
N VAL A 22 5.63 9.61 0.54
CA VAL A 22 6.70 10.58 0.23
C VAL A 22 7.03 10.66 -1.27
N GLY A 23 6.22 10.04 -2.13
CA GLY A 23 6.45 10.02 -3.57
C GLY A 23 7.57 9.05 -3.99
N PRO A 24 8.16 9.26 -5.20
CA PRO A 24 9.01 8.28 -5.85
C PRO A 24 10.47 8.31 -5.38
N TYR A 25 10.82 8.90 -4.22
CA TYR A 25 12.21 9.08 -3.81
C TYR A 25 13.05 7.80 -3.86
N ALA A 26 12.54 6.71 -3.30
CA ALA A 26 13.25 5.43 -3.32
C ALA A 26 13.38 4.85 -4.74
N ASP A 27 12.37 5.09 -5.58
CA ASP A 27 12.32 4.66 -6.97
C ASP A 27 13.30 5.46 -7.84
N GLN A 28 13.43 6.77 -7.58
CA GLN A 28 14.43 7.66 -8.21
C GLN A 28 15.87 7.25 -7.87
N PHE A 29 16.09 6.58 -6.73
CA PHE A 29 17.38 5.99 -6.37
C PHE A 29 17.61 4.60 -6.98
N GLY A 30 16.69 4.10 -7.81
CA GLY A 30 16.79 2.78 -8.42
C GLY A 30 16.55 1.62 -7.45
N LEU A 31 15.94 1.89 -6.28
CA LEU A 31 15.77 0.88 -5.23
C LEU A 31 14.48 0.06 -5.36
N THR A 32 13.62 0.35 -6.36
CA THR A 32 12.28 -0.27 -6.50
C THR A 32 12.30 -1.80 -6.38
N GLY A 33 13.27 -2.46 -7.02
CA GLY A 33 13.40 -3.92 -6.98
C GLY A 33 13.73 -4.49 -5.60
N SER A 34 14.22 -3.67 -4.67
CA SER A 34 14.63 -4.09 -3.31
C SER A 34 13.67 -3.59 -2.23
N LEU A 35 12.49 -3.05 -2.60
CA LEU A 35 11.51 -2.51 -1.66
C LEU A 35 10.36 -3.50 -1.41
N GLU A 36 10.25 -3.98 -0.18
CA GLU A 36 9.12 -4.81 0.26
C GLU A 36 8.03 -3.92 0.85
N GLY A 37 6.90 -3.80 0.17
CA GLY A 37 5.69 -3.15 0.69
C GLY A 37 5.10 -3.90 1.88
N GLN A 38 4.87 -3.17 2.97
CA GLN A 38 4.23 -3.62 4.21
C GLN A 38 3.16 -2.59 4.58
N GLY A 39 1.97 -2.70 3.98
CA GLY A 39 0.96 -1.64 4.02
C GLY A 39 1.47 -0.33 3.43
N PHE A 40 1.48 0.75 4.23
CA PHE A 40 1.92 2.08 3.79
C PHE A 40 3.43 2.32 3.93
N ALA A 41 4.19 1.36 4.44
CA ALA A 41 5.65 1.41 4.49
C ALA A 41 6.27 0.49 3.44
N ARG A 42 7.49 0.82 3.01
CA ARG A 42 8.31 0.00 2.11
C ARG A 42 9.64 -0.28 2.80
N LYS A 43 9.88 -1.52 3.20
CA LYS A 43 11.14 -1.95 3.81
C LYS A 43 12.20 -2.11 2.73
N LEU A 44 13.34 -1.46 2.89
CA LEU A 44 14.49 -1.64 2.01
C LEU A 44 15.25 -2.92 2.37
N HIS A 45 15.49 -3.76 1.37
CA HIS A 45 16.36 -4.92 1.45
C HIS A 45 17.71 -4.64 0.79
N PRO A 46 18.80 -5.27 1.24
CA PRO A 46 20.11 -5.15 0.59
C PRO A 46 20.16 -5.77 -0.81
N GLN A 47 19.30 -6.76 -1.07
CA GLN A 47 19.25 -7.51 -2.31
C GLN A 47 17.90 -7.30 -3.00
N PRO A 48 17.85 -7.38 -4.34
CA PRO A 48 16.59 -7.39 -5.08
C PRO A 48 15.66 -8.49 -4.58
N LEU A 49 14.37 -8.17 -4.54
CA LEU A 49 13.32 -9.10 -4.19
C LEU A 49 12.90 -9.92 -5.39
N ALA A 50 12.37 -11.10 -5.10
CA ALA A 50 11.68 -11.96 -6.04
C ALA A 50 10.33 -12.36 -5.43
N GLU A 51 9.37 -12.70 -6.27
CA GLU A 51 8.09 -13.25 -5.79
C GLU A 51 8.32 -14.55 -5.02
N ARG A 52 7.61 -14.69 -3.90
CA ARG A 52 7.59 -15.88 -3.04
C ARG A 52 6.19 -16.06 -2.46
N ASP A 53 5.99 -16.97 -1.51
CA ASP A 53 4.65 -17.25 -0.96
C ASP A 53 3.97 -15.99 -0.41
N SER A 54 4.66 -15.25 0.45
CA SER A 54 4.11 -14.05 1.10
C SER A 54 4.37 -12.76 0.33
N ILE A 55 5.33 -12.73 -0.61
CA ILE A 55 5.72 -11.52 -1.37
C ILE A 55 5.21 -11.65 -2.81
N LYS A 56 4.28 -10.78 -3.21
CA LYS A 56 3.71 -10.75 -4.56
C LYS A 56 3.92 -9.38 -5.21
N LEU A 57 4.07 -9.36 -6.52
CA LEU A 57 4.11 -8.13 -7.30
C LEU A 57 2.68 -7.66 -7.56
N LEU A 58 2.29 -6.53 -6.97
CA LEU A 58 0.97 -5.93 -7.17
C LEU A 58 1.08 -4.70 -8.09
N PRO A 59 0.10 -4.50 -9.00
CA PRO A 59 -0.01 -3.25 -9.74
C PRO A 59 0.01 -2.05 -8.78
N VAL A 60 0.67 -0.96 -9.17
CA VAL A 60 0.85 0.28 -8.38
C VAL A 60 1.73 0.12 -7.12
N PHE A 61 1.70 -1.02 -6.43
CA PHE A 61 2.37 -1.19 -5.14
C PHE A 61 3.76 -1.83 -5.20
N GLY A 62 4.12 -2.47 -6.32
CA GLY A 62 5.39 -3.20 -6.46
C GLY A 62 5.37 -4.50 -5.66
N PHE A 63 6.52 -4.95 -5.15
CA PHE A 63 6.58 -6.12 -4.27
C PHE A 63 5.89 -5.82 -2.94
N VAL A 64 4.92 -6.65 -2.57
CA VAL A 64 4.11 -6.49 -1.35
C VAL A 64 4.12 -7.79 -0.57
N ASN A 65 4.42 -7.69 0.73
CA ASN A 65 4.18 -8.77 1.67
C ASN A 65 2.69 -8.83 2.02
N LEU A 66 1.96 -9.74 1.39
CA LEU A 66 0.51 -9.86 1.52
C LEU A 66 0.09 -10.17 2.95
N ARG A 67 0.73 -11.16 3.58
CA ARG A 67 0.40 -11.56 4.96
C ARG A 67 0.56 -10.40 5.94
N ARG A 68 1.69 -9.67 5.85
CA ARG A 68 1.95 -8.53 6.73
C ARG A 68 1.03 -7.36 6.41
N THR A 69 0.75 -7.13 5.13
CA THR A 69 -0.12 -6.04 4.70
C THR A 69 -1.57 -6.28 5.13
N GLU A 70 -2.08 -7.50 5.02
CA GLU A 70 -3.40 -7.90 5.53
C GLU A 70 -3.49 -7.70 7.05
N ALA A 71 -2.49 -8.18 7.81
CA ALA A 71 -2.45 -8.02 9.26
C ALA A 71 -2.47 -6.54 9.69
N LEU A 72 -1.73 -5.68 9.00
CA LEU A 72 -1.74 -4.24 9.25
C LEU A 72 -3.10 -3.62 8.86
N ALA A 73 -3.61 -3.96 7.67
CA ALA A 73 -4.83 -3.39 7.12
C ALA A 73 -6.08 -3.68 7.96
N PHE A 74 -6.15 -4.85 8.60
CA PHE A 74 -7.32 -5.26 9.37
C PHE A 74 -7.09 -5.29 10.89
N GLY A 75 -5.84 -5.27 11.35
CA GLY A 75 -5.51 -5.34 12.78
C GLY A 75 -4.93 -4.06 13.38
N VAL A 76 -4.44 -3.12 12.56
CA VAL A 76 -3.77 -1.90 13.05
C VAL A 76 -4.39 -0.64 12.45
N TYR A 77 -4.65 -0.64 11.14
CA TYR A 77 -5.17 0.55 10.47
C TYR A 77 -6.65 0.77 10.80
N HIS A 78 -7.01 2.03 10.99
CA HIS A 78 -8.40 2.45 11.24
C HIS A 78 -9.22 2.49 9.94
N ALA A 79 -9.44 1.31 9.36
CA ALA A 79 -10.19 1.12 8.12
C ALA A 79 -11.56 1.80 8.15
N ASP A 80 -12.27 1.66 9.26
CA ASP A 80 -13.62 2.21 9.44
C ASP A 80 -13.59 3.74 9.49
N ALA A 81 -12.56 4.33 10.08
CA ALA A 81 -12.38 5.78 10.07
C ALA A 81 -12.08 6.30 8.66
N ALA A 82 -11.26 5.58 7.89
CA ALA A 82 -11.01 5.91 6.48
C ALA A 82 -12.30 5.79 5.65
N ALA A 83 -13.04 4.69 5.80
CA ALA A 83 -14.26 4.39 5.06
C ALA A 83 -15.50 5.20 5.50
N HIS A 84 -15.45 5.87 6.66
CA HIS A 84 -16.58 6.60 7.21
C HIS A 84 -17.22 7.55 6.18
N HIS A 85 -18.52 7.45 5.99
CA HIS A 85 -19.23 8.23 4.99
C HIS A 85 -19.15 9.73 5.29
N ARG A 86 -18.74 10.52 4.30
CA ARG A 86 -18.63 11.98 4.37
C ARG A 86 -19.50 12.59 3.28
N PRO A 87 -20.68 13.16 3.61
CA PRO A 87 -21.62 13.69 2.60
C PRO A 87 -21.05 14.77 1.68
N ARG A 88 -20.02 15.50 2.14
CA ARG A 88 -19.34 16.55 1.36
C ARG A 88 -17.97 16.10 0.84
N GLY A 89 -17.67 14.80 0.94
CA GLY A 89 -16.35 14.24 0.66
C GLY A 89 -15.30 14.62 1.71
N TRP A 90 -14.03 14.42 1.35
CA TRP A 90 -12.89 14.79 2.18
C TRP A 90 -12.75 16.31 2.32
N VAL A 91 -12.60 16.78 3.56
CA VAL A 91 -12.61 18.21 3.90
C VAL A 91 -11.44 18.98 3.29
N ASP A 92 -10.28 18.33 3.18
CA ASP A 92 -9.04 18.93 2.69
C ASP A 92 -8.61 18.26 1.38
N ARG A 93 -9.26 18.64 0.27
CA ARG A 93 -9.04 18.02 -1.05
C ARG A 93 -7.56 17.81 -1.42
N PRO A 94 -6.64 18.77 -1.21
CA PRO A 94 -5.21 18.57 -1.46
C PRO A 94 -4.58 17.35 -0.76
N SER A 95 -5.10 16.95 0.41
CA SER A 95 -4.61 15.77 1.15
C SER A 95 -5.46 14.50 0.93
N GLU A 96 -6.49 14.55 0.07
CA GLU A 96 -7.38 13.40 -0.16
C GLU A 96 -6.63 12.18 -0.75
N GLY A 97 -5.44 12.39 -1.33
CA GLY A 97 -4.53 11.33 -1.77
C GLY A 97 -4.08 10.39 -0.64
N ILE A 98 -4.03 10.87 0.61
CA ILE A 98 -3.79 10.01 1.78
C ILE A 98 -4.93 9.01 1.93
N LEU A 99 -6.17 9.50 1.83
CA LEU A 99 -7.36 8.67 1.91
C LEU A 99 -7.47 7.74 0.70
N ALA A 100 -7.20 8.22 -0.51
CA ALA A 100 -7.17 7.39 -1.72
C ALA A 100 -6.13 6.25 -1.63
N THR A 101 -5.02 6.47 -0.92
CA THR A 101 -4.00 5.43 -0.69
C THR A 101 -4.57 4.26 0.14
N TYR A 102 -5.50 4.51 1.07
CA TYR A 102 -6.24 3.43 1.75
C TYR A 102 -7.11 2.66 0.75
N GLY A 103 -7.85 3.36 -0.11
CA GLY A 103 -8.72 2.73 -1.11
C GLY A 103 -7.94 1.81 -2.04
N LEU A 104 -6.82 2.31 -2.57
CA LEU A 104 -5.91 1.54 -3.42
C LEU A 104 -5.34 0.32 -2.69
N LEU A 105 -4.95 0.46 -1.41
CA LEU A 105 -4.42 -0.66 -0.62
C LEU A 105 -5.47 -1.78 -0.50
N TYR A 106 -6.70 -1.45 -0.12
CA TYR A 106 -7.76 -2.44 0.04
C TYR A 106 -8.20 -3.04 -1.30
N GLN A 107 -8.20 -2.26 -2.38
CA GLN A 107 -8.46 -2.77 -3.72
C GLN A 107 -7.39 -3.79 -4.14
N SER A 108 -6.11 -3.47 -3.95
CA SER A 108 -5.02 -4.40 -4.27
C SER A 108 -5.06 -5.65 -3.39
N LEU A 109 -5.41 -5.53 -2.10
CA LEU A 109 -5.63 -6.68 -1.23
C LEU A 109 -6.80 -7.56 -1.70
N SER A 110 -7.91 -6.94 -2.13
CA SER A 110 -9.06 -7.67 -2.68
C SER A 110 -8.64 -8.53 -3.88
N GLN A 111 -7.94 -7.93 -4.85
CA GLN A 111 -7.45 -8.65 -6.03
C GLN A 111 -6.49 -9.78 -5.64
N ALA A 112 -5.52 -9.51 -4.76
CA ALA A 112 -4.51 -10.49 -4.37
C ALA A 112 -5.07 -11.67 -3.56
N LEU A 113 -6.13 -11.45 -2.79
CA LEU A 113 -6.70 -12.45 -1.89
C LEU A 113 -7.92 -13.16 -2.48
N ARG A 114 -8.43 -12.75 -3.66
CA ARG A 114 -9.69 -13.26 -4.23
C ARG A 114 -9.74 -14.80 -4.32
N THR A 115 -8.64 -15.44 -4.71
CA THR A 115 -8.58 -16.90 -4.91
C THR A 115 -8.32 -17.69 -3.63
N THR A 116 -7.69 -17.07 -2.63
CA THR A 116 -7.22 -17.77 -1.42
C THR A 116 -8.07 -17.46 -0.18
N LYS A 117 -8.66 -16.26 -0.12
CA LYS A 117 -9.48 -15.75 1.00
C LYS A 117 -10.63 -14.86 0.46
N PRO A 118 -11.64 -15.45 -0.20
CA PRO A 118 -12.69 -14.68 -0.88
C PRO A 118 -13.47 -13.75 0.07
N GLU A 119 -13.76 -14.17 1.29
CA GLU A 119 -14.45 -13.33 2.29
C GLU A 119 -13.64 -12.08 2.66
N VAL A 120 -12.33 -12.24 2.88
CA VAL A 120 -11.43 -11.12 3.19
C VAL A 120 -11.30 -10.20 1.98
N ALA A 121 -11.24 -10.77 0.77
CA ALA A 121 -11.18 -10.03 -0.47
C ALA A 121 -12.44 -9.18 -0.71
N ASN A 122 -13.62 -9.73 -0.43
CA ASN A 122 -14.89 -9.00 -0.53
C ASN A 122 -14.96 -7.87 0.51
N ARG A 123 -14.56 -8.12 1.75
CA ARG A 123 -14.48 -7.09 2.79
C ARG A 123 -13.54 -5.95 2.37
N ALA A 124 -12.37 -6.28 1.84
CA ALA A 124 -11.43 -5.29 1.34
C ALA A 124 -12.04 -4.46 0.20
N LEU A 125 -12.77 -5.09 -0.72
CA LEU A 125 -13.43 -4.39 -1.82
C LEU A 125 -14.47 -3.38 -1.33
N LEU A 126 -15.31 -3.76 -0.37
CA LEU A 126 -16.31 -2.87 0.23
C LEU A 126 -15.68 -1.68 0.95
N LEU A 127 -14.56 -1.90 1.64
CA LEU A 127 -13.80 -0.82 2.27
C LEU A 127 -13.20 0.12 1.22
N ALA A 128 -12.63 -0.42 0.14
CA ALA A 128 -12.09 0.38 -0.95
C ALA A 128 -13.18 1.28 -1.57
N ASP A 129 -14.33 0.72 -1.93
CA ASP A 129 -15.47 1.47 -2.46
C ASP A 129 -15.93 2.58 -1.51
N SER A 130 -16.08 2.25 -0.22
CA SER A 130 -16.48 3.22 0.81
C SER A 130 -15.46 4.36 0.97
N VAL A 131 -14.17 4.05 0.89
CA VAL A 131 -13.10 5.04 0.93
C VAL A 131 -13.18 5.95 -0.30
N PHE A 132 -13.28 5.38 -1.50
CA PHE A 132 -13.26 6.16 -2.74
C PHE A 132 -14.48 7.07 -2.88
N LYS A 133 -15.65 6.69 -2.36
CA LYS A 133 -16.85 7.55 -2.27
C LYS A 133 -16.61 8.86 -1.51
N ASN A 134 -15.59 8.91 -0.66
CA ASN A 134 -15.21 10.11 0.07
C ASN A 134 -14.15 10.97 -0.65
N THR A 135 -13.69 10.58 -1.85
CA THR A 135 -12.61 11.25 -2.59
C THR A 135 -13.04 11.61 -4.01
N SER A 136 -12.36 12.56 -4.65
CA SER A 136 -12.60 12.86 -6.06
C SER A 136 -11.96 11.86 -7.04
N TYR A 137 -11.15 10.90 -6.55
CA TYR A 137 -10.47 9.92 -7.41
C TYR A 137 -11.42 8.90 -8.06
N GLY A 138 -12.63 8.73 -7.53
CA GLY A 138 -13.59 7.73 -7.99
C GLY A 138 -13.16 6.29 -7.69
N TYR A 139 -14.11 5.36 -7.71
CA TYR A 139 -13.79 3.92 -7.61
C TYR A 139 -13.38 3.41 -9.00
N ILE A 140 -12.17 2.87 -9.11
CA ILE A 140 -11.74 2.15 -10.32
C ILE A 140 -11.97 0.67 -10.04
N PRO A 141 -12.97 0.00 -10.65
CA PRO A 141 -13.16 -1.43 -10.44
C PRO A 141 -11.94 -2.24 -10.94
N PRO A 142 -11.61 -3.39 -10.31
CA PRO A 142 -10.68 -4.35 -10.90
C PRO A 142 -11.09 -4.69 -12.33
N ALA A 143 -10.13 -4.75 -13.26
CA ALA A 143 -10.41 -5.28 -14.59
C ALA A 143 -10.77 -6.76 -14.47
N ASP A 144 -11.91 -7.16 -15.03
CA ASP A 144 -12.25 -8.57 -15.16
C ASP A 144 -11.20 -9.24 -16.06
N ARG A 145 -10.46 -10.20 -15.50
CA ARG A 145 -9.61 -11.14 -16.22
C ARG A 145 -10.01 -12.54 -15.84
#